data_AF-A0A969R6Y2-F1
#
_entry.id   AF-A0A969R6Y2-F1
#
_cell.length_a   1.000
_cell.length_b   1.000
_cell.length_c   1.000
_cell.angle_alpha   90.00
_cell.angle_beta   90.00
_cell.angle_gamma   90.00
#
_symmetry.space_group_name_H-M   'P 1'
#
loop_
_entity.id
_entity.type
_entity.pdbx_description
1 polymer ?
#
loop_
_entity_poly.entity_id
_entity_poly.type
_entity_poly.pdbx_seq_one_letter_code
_entity_poly.pdbx_strand_id
1 'polypeptide(L)'
;MILNYVYRIYPDSNQIDLLNEWLETCRVSYNYALRELKDWIASRKCPIDRCSLESEYIMAADYPFPGYHQQQNNLPKAKKQFPRLKIVPSQVLQTNIRRLHDAWDFFQKRGYGFPRFKKYGQMKSILFPQFKTNPLTGWQI
;
A
#
# COMPACT_ATOMS: atom_id res chain seq x y z
N MET A 1 -20.18 18.55 -14.65
CA MET A 1 -19.62 19.13 -13.42
C MET A 1 -19.71 18.07 -12.33
N ILE A 2 -18.58 17.58 -11.81
CA ILE A 2 -18.57 16.60 -10.71
C ILE A 2 -18.49 17.40 -9.40
N LEU A 3 -19.49 17.25 -8.52
CA LEU A 3 -19.53 17.90 -7.21
C LEU A 3 -18.82 17.00 -6.18
N ASN A 4 -17.87 17.55 -5.44
CA ASN A 4 -17.19 16.87 -4.34
C ASN A 4 -17.83 17.30 -3.01
N TYR A 5 -18.27 16.34 -2.21
CA TYR A 5 -18.85 16.58 -0.90
C TYR A 5 -17.91 16.13 0.22
N VAL A 6 -17.88 16.89 1.32
CA VAL A 6 -17.10 16.58 2.51
C VAL A 6 -18.06 16.42 3.68
N TYR A 7 -18.04 15.25 4.29
CA TYR A 7 -18.89 14.92 5.44
C TYR A 7 -18.03 14.62 6.65
N ARG A 8 -18.51 15.01 7.83
CA ARG A 8 -17.90 14.64 9.11
C ARG A 8 -18.68 13.48 9.71
N ILE A 9 -17.98 12.40 10.01
CA ILE A 9 -18.55 11.23 10.70
C ILE A 9 -18.21 11.28 12.20
N TYR A 10 -19.10 10.74 13.03
CA TYR A 10 -18.91 10.62 14.48
C TYR A 10 -18.97 9.14 14.86
N PRO A 11 -17.86 8.40 14.68
CA PRO A 11 -17.83 6.98 14.93
C PRO A 11 -17.93 6.66 16.43
N ASP A 12 -18.56 5.52 16.75
CA ASP A 12 -18.53 4.96 18.10
C ASP A 12 -17.13 4.40 18.46
N SER A 13 -16.93 4.01 19.73
CA SER A 13 -15.64 3.48 20.19
C SER A 13 -15.19 2.24 19.41
N ASN A 14 -16.10 1.32 19.11
CA ASN A 14 -15.79 0.09 18.38
C ASN A 14 -15.42 0.39 16.91
N GLN A 15 -16.10 1.35 16.30
CA GLN A 15 -15.82 1.82 14.94
C GLN A 15 -14.45 2.51 14.86
N ILE A 16 -14.10 3.31 15.87
CA ILE A 16 -12.78 3.94 15.97
C ILE A 16 -11.68 2.87 16.01
N ASP A 17 -11.84 1.87 16.87
CA ASP A 17 -10.88 0.78 17.00
C ASP A 17 -10.74 -0.03 15.69
N LEU A 18 -11.87 -0.30 15.02
CA LEU A 18 -11.88 -0.96 13.72
C LEU A 18 -11.14 -0.14 12.64
N LEU A 19 -11.40 1.17 12.56
CA LEU A 19 -10.74 2.06 11.60
C LEU A 19 -9.24 2.18 11.87
N ASN A 20 -8.83 2.25 13.14
CA ASN A 20 -7.44 2.25 13.54
C ASN A 20 -6.74 0.95 13.13
N GLU A 21 -7.38 -0.19 13.35
CA GLU A 21 -6.84 -1.49 12.94
C GLU A 21 -6.74 -1.61 11.41
N TRP A 22 -7.69 -1.03 10.67
CA TRP A 22 -7.62 -0.95 9.21
C TRP A 22 -6.45 -0.09 8.73
N LEU A 23 -6.25 1.08 9.33
CA LEU A 23 -5.12 1.97 9.02
C LEU A 23 -3.79 1.28 9.27
N GLU A 24 -3.67 0.56 10.38
CA GLU A 24 -2.44 -0.16 10.74
C GLU A 24 -2.17 -1.33 9.79
N THR A 25 -3.21 -2.08 9.41
CA THR A 25 -3.10 -3.15 8.41
C THR A 25 -2.71 -2.59 7.02
N CYS A 26 -3.24 -1.42 6.65
CA CYS A 26 -2.82 -0.70 5.44
C CYS A 26 -1.37 -0.24 5.54
N ARG A 27 -0.91 0.22 6.71
CA ARG A 27 0.50 0.60 6.92
C ARG A 27 1.45 -0.58 6.71
N VAL A 28 1.13 -1.74 7.28
CA VAL A 28 1.96 -2.95 7.17
C VAL A 28 2.01 -3.43 5.72
N SER A 29 0.86 -3.55 5.06
CA SER A 29 0.80 -3.96 3.64
C SER A 29 1.54 -3.00 2.71
N TYR A 30 1.43 -1.68 2.92
CA TYR A 30 2.18 -0.68 2.17
C TYR A 30 3.69 -0.86 2.35
N ASN A 31 4.15 -1.01 3.60
CA ASN A 31 5.56 -1.16 3.91
C ASN A 31 6.14 -2.47 3.37
N TYR A 32 5.37 -3.56 3.40
CA TYR A 32 5.76 -4.82 2.79
C TYR A 32 5.97 -4.67 1.28
N ALA A 33 4.99 -4.10 0.57
CA ALA A 33 5.08 -3.88 -0.87
C ALA A 33 6.25 -2.94 -1.25
N LEU A 34 6.50 -1.91 -0.43
CA LEU A 34 7.65 -1.01 -0.61
C LEU A 34 8.98 -1.72 -0.32
N ARG A 35 9.00 -2.66 0.63
CA ARG A 35 10.18 -3.47 0.96
C ARG A 35 10.56 -4.35 -0.23
N GLU A 36 9.60 -5.07 -0.82
CA GLU A 36 9.84 -5.87 -2.04
C GLU A 36 10.47 -5.04 -3.17
N LEU A 37 9.99 -3.82 -3.37
CA LEU A 37 10.53 -2.91 -4.39
C LEU A 37 11.96 -2.46 -4.07
N LYS A 38 12.23 -2.10 -2.82
CA LYS A 38 13.59 -1.73 -2.38
C LYS A 38 14.57 -2.90 -2.49
N ASP A 39 14.13 -4.09 -2.12
CA ASP A 39 14.91 -5.32 -2.16
C ASP A 39 15.26 -5.69 -3.61
N TRP A 40 14.30 -5.57 -4.53
CA TRP A 40 14.52 -5.78 -5.96
C TRP A 40 15.56 -4.81 -6.56
N ILE A 41 15.52 -3.53 -6.13
CA ILE A 41 16.50 -2.52 -6.55
C ILE A 41 17.86 -2.83 -5.94
N ALA A 42 17.91 -3.15 -4.64
CA ALA A 42 19.15 -3.47 -3.95
C ALA A 42 19.86 -4.68 -4.58
N SER A 43 19.11 -5.69 -5.02
CA SER A 43 19.67 -6.87 -5.66
C SER A 43 20.31 -6.59 -7.03
N ARG A 44 19.88 -5.51 -7.70
CA ARG A 44 20.35 -5.11 -9.04
C ARG A 44 21.31 -3.92 -8.99
N LYS A 45 21.48 -3.34 -7.81
CA LYS A 45 22.37 -2.21 -7.58
C LYS A 45 23.77 -2.72 -7.29
N CYS A 46 24.61 -2.80 -8.30
CA CYS A 46 26.06 -2.97 -8.15
C CYS A 46 26.81 -1.70 -8.63
N PRO A 47 27.93 -1.33 -7.99
CA PRO A 47 28.87 -0.41 -8.59
C PRO A 47 29.38 -0.94 -9.93
N ILE A 48 29.62 -0.06 -10.90
CA ILE A 48 30.08 -0.44 -12.25
C ILE A 48 31.49 -1.02 -12.22
N ASP A 49 32.32 -0.54 -11.29
CA ASP A 49 33.76 -0.79 -11.19
C ASP A 49 34.14 -1.84 -10.13
N ARG A 50 33.20 -2.28 -9.29
CA ARG A 50 33.48 -3.22 -8.19
C ARG A 50 32.24 -3.97 -7.73
N CYS A 51 32.41 -5.23 -7.35
CA CYS A 51 31.41 -6.00 -6.62
C CYS A 51 31.73 -6.03 -5.13
N SER A 52 30.72 -6.20 -4.29
CA SER A 52 30.91 -6.32 -2.83
C SER A 52 31.38 -7.74 -2.50
N LEU A 53 32.47 -7.88 -1.75
CA LEU A 53 32.98 -9.19 -1.32
C LEU A 53 32.31 -9.69 -0.02
N GLU A 54 31.70 -8.79 0.76
CA GLU A 54 31.15 -9.11 2.08
C GLU A 54 29.65 -9.43 2.03
N SER A 55 28.88 -8.63 1.28
CA SER A 55 27.43 -8.80 1.22
C SER A 55 26.87 -8.24 -0.07
N GLU A 56 26.06 -9.05 -0.76
CA GLU A 56 25.16 -8.64 -1.82
C GLU A 56 23.74 -9.14 -1.50
N TYR A 57 22.74 -8.38 -1.93
CA TYR A 57 21.36 -8.78 -1.74
C TYR A 57 20.97 -9.76 -2.84
N ILE A 58 21.04 -11.07 -2.55
CA ILE A 58 20.85 -12.12 -3.57
C ILE A 58 19.35 -12.38 -3.77
N MET A 59 18.87 -12.16 -4.99
CA MET A 59 17.55 -12.59 -5.47
C MET A 59 17.72 -13.39 -6.76
N ALA A 60 16.72 -14.20 -7.11
CA ALA A 60 16.74 -14.91 -8.38
C ALA A 60 16.83 -13.92 -9.56
N ALA A 61 17.74 -14.18 -10.51
CA ALA A 61 18.04 -13.27 -11.61
C ALA A 61 16.84 -13.07 -12.55
N ASP A 62 16.00 -14.10 -12.68
CA ASP A 62 14.76 -14.14 -13.44
C ASP A 62 13.58 -13.48 -12.72
N TYR A 63 13.74 -13.06 -11.46
CA TYR A 63 12.64 -12.47 -10.69
C TYR A 63 12.20 -11.14 -11.33
N PRO A 64 10.93 -11.01 -11.77
CA PRO A 64 10.48 -9.81 -12.47
C PRO A 64 10.38 -8.60 -11.53
N PHE A 65 10.34 -7.40 -12.11
CA PHE A 65 10.08 -6.18 -11.35
C PHE A 65 8.75 -6.29 -10.58
N PRO A 66 8.72 -5.99 -9.26
CA PRO A 66 7.52 -6.07 -8.44
C PRO A 66 6.54 -4.94 -8.78
N GLY A 67 5.90 -5.06 -9.94
CA GLY A 67 4.95 -4.09 -10.46
C GLY A 67 3.60 -4.17 -9.74
N TYR A 68 2.78 -3.14 -9.97
CA TYR A 68 1.45 -3.00 -9.39
C TYR A 68 0.59 -4.26 -9.53
N HIS A 69 0.46 -4.77 -10.76
CA HIS A 69 -0.38 -5.95 -11.04
C HIS A 69 0.12 -7.20 -10.32
N GLN A 70 1.44 -7.41 -10.26
CA GLN A 70 2.02 -8.56 -9.58
C GLN A 70 1.74 -8.51 -8.08
N GLN A 71 1.97 -7.36 -7.43
CA GLN A 71 1.72 -7.19 -6.00
C GLN A 71 0.23 -7.32 -5.65
N GLN A 72 -0.66 -6.82 -6.50
CA GLN A 72 -2.10 -7.02 -6.32
C GLN A 72 -2.52 -8.49 -6.47
N ASN A 73 -1.98 -9.20 -7.45
CA ASN A 73 -2.27 -10.62 -7.65
C ASN A 73 -1.72 -11.51 -6.52
N ASN A 74 -0.76 -11.01 -5.74
CA ASN A 74 -0.24 -11.67 -4.55
C ASN A 74 -1.13 -11.46 -3.31
N LEU A 75 -2.00 -10.43 -3.27
CA LEU A 75 -2.88 -10.16 -2.12
C LEU A 75 -3.79 -11.35 -1.74
N PRO A 76 -4.44 -12.07 -2.68
CA PRO A 76 -5.24 -13.25 -2.33
C PRO A 76 -4.40 -14.35 -1.65
N LYS A 77 -3.16 -14.55 -2.09
CA LYS A 77 -2.23 -15.51 -1.47
C LYS A 77 -1.82 -15.04 -0.07
N ALA A 78 -1.47 -13.77 0.07
CA ALA A 78 -1.13 -13.15 1.34
C ALA A 78 -2.28 -13.22 2.36
N LYS A 79 -3.53 -13.04 1.92
CA LYS A 79 -4.71 -13.19 2.78
C LYS A 79 -4.90 -14.61 3.32
N LYS A 80 -4.44 -15.64 2.62
CA LYS A 80 -4.47 -17.02 3.12
C LYS A 80 -3.46 -17.21 4.26
N GLN A 81 -2.28 -16.63 4.12
CA GLN A 81 -1.20 -16.74 5.11
C GLN A 81 -1.40 -15.81 6.32
N PHE A 82 -1.94 -14.62 6.10
CA PHE A 82 -2.13 -13.59 7.12
C PHE A 82 -3.61 -13.23 7.25
N PRO A 83 -4.35 -13.88 8.17
CA PRO A 83 -5.77 -13.62 8.39
C PRO A 83 -6.09 -12.16 8.72
N ARG A 84 -5.15 -11.43 9.33
CA ARG A 84 -5.27 -9.99 9.64
C ARG A 84 -5.61 -9.14 8.40
N LEU A 85 -5.10 -9.52 7.23
CA LEU A 85 -5.41 -8.83 5.96
C LEU A 85 -6.86 -9.03 5.48
N LYS A 86 -7.60 -10.00 6.04
CA LYS A 86 -9.02 -10.21 5.69
C LYS A 86 -9.95 -9.24 6.40
N ILE A 87 -9.51 -8.64 7.51
CA ILE A 87 -10.30 -7.67 8.29
C ILE A 87 -10.57 -6.42 7.45
N VAL A 88 -9.59 -6.02 6.63
CA VAL A 88 -9.71 -4.85 5.75
C VAL A 88 -10.43 -5.21 4.44
N PRO A 89 -11.37 -4.36 3.97
CA PRO A 89 -11.99 -4.54 2.67
C PRO A 89 -10.96 -4.66 1.53
N SER A 90 -11.22 -5.58 0.60
CA SER A 90 -10.28 -5.89 -0.50
C SER A 90 -9.89 -4.68 -1.34
N GLN A 91 -10.85 -3.80 -1.62
CA GLN A 91 -10.65 -2.61 -2.43
C GLN A 91 -9.73 -1.58 -1.76
N VAL A 92 -9.79 -1.47 -0.44
CA VAL A 92 -8.92 -0.56 0.31
C VAL A 92 -7.47 -1.04 0.21
N LEU A 93 -7.22 -2.34 0.39
CA LEU A 93 -5.89 -2.93 0.23
C LEU A 93 -5.35 -2.78 -1.20
N GLN A 94 -6.19 -3.01 -2.20
CA GLN A 94 -5.83 -2.82 -3.61
C GLN A 94 -5.45 -1.37 -3.92
N THR A 95 -6.25 -0.42 -3.43
CA THR A 95 -5.98 1.01 -3.58
C THR A 95 -4.72 1.43 -2.83
N ASN A 96 -4.45 0.83 -1.67
CA ASN A 96 -3.25 1.11 -0.90
C ASN A 96 -1.97 0.72 -1.65
N ILE A 97 -1.98 -0.44 -2.34
CA ILE A 97 -0.89 -0.82 -3.26
C ILE A 97 -0.83 0.16 -4.44
N ARG A 98 -1.96 0.57 -5.01
CA ARG A 98 -1.98 1.58 -6.10
C ARG A 98 -1.27 2.86 -5.65
N ARG A 99 -1.58 3.36 -4.46
CA ARG A 99 -0.97 4.57 -3.88
C ARG A 99 0.56 4.47 -3.77
N LEU A 100 1.11 3.29 -3.50
CA LEU A 100 2.54 3.05 -3.52
C LEU A 100 3.10 3.21 -4.93
N HIS A 101 2.47 2.58 -5.92
CA HIS A 101 2.90 2.63 -7.32
C HIS A 101 2.72 4.02 -7.94
N ASP A 102 1.68 4.77 -7.56
CA ASP A 102 1.52 6.17 -7.96
C ASP A 102 2.69 7.02 -7.43
N ALA A 103 3.10 6.80 -6.18
CA ALA A 103 4.24 7.50 -5.59
C ALA A 103 5.57 7.11 -6.27
N TRP A 104 5.71 5.84 -6.67
CA TRP A 104 6.84 5.36 -7.47
C TRP A 104 6.88 6.01 -8.86
N ASP A 105 5.74 6.07 -9.54
CA ASP A 105 5.59 6.73 -10.84
C ASP A 105 5.91 8.22 -10.75
N PHE A 106 5.47 8.90 -9.69
CA PHE A 106 5.83 10.31 -9.48
C PHE A 106 7.32 10.51 -9.21
N PHE A 107 7.95 9.59 -8.46
CA PHE A 107 9.41 9.58 -8.30
C PHE A 107 10.11 9.47 -9.66
N GLN A 108 9.72 8.49 -10.49
CA GLN A 108 10.36 8.26 -11.79
C GLN A 108 10.09 9.37 -12.82
N LYS A 109 8.84 9.83 -12.95
CA LYS A 109 8.42 10.75 -14.01
C LYS A 109 8.63 12.22 -13.65
N ARG A 110 8.48 12.58 -12.37
CA ARG A 110 8.49 13.98 -11.92
C ARG A 110 9.68 14.34 -11.03
N GLY A 111 10.55 13.38 -10.73
CA GLY A 111 11.73 13.61 -9.87
C GLY A 111 11.36 13.90 -8.40
N TYR A 112 10.16 13.53 -7.96
CA TYR A 112 9.81 13.61 -6.53
C TYR A 112 10.63 12.63 -5.70
N GLY A 113 10.57 12.76 -4.37
CA GLY A 113 11.33 11.88 -3.48
C GLY A 113 10.86 10.42 -3.50
N PHE A 114 11.79 9.49 -3.30
CA PHE A 114 11.53 8.05 -3.24
C PHE A 114 10.49 7.71 -2.16
N PRO A 115 9.55 6.78 -2.41
CA PRO A 115 8.53 6.38 -1.43
C PRO A 115 9.15 5.90 -0.09
N ARG A 116 8.68 6.45 1.02
CA ARG A 116 9.23 6.15 2.36
C ARG A 116 8.33 5.19 3.13
N PHE A 117 8.95 4.36 3.97
CA PHE A 117 8.22 3.53 4.92
C PHE A 117 7.39 4.41 5.86
N LYS A 118 6.19 3.94 6.16
CA LYS A 118 5.25 4.59 7.07
C LYS A 118 5.48 4.10 8.48
N LYS A 119 5.80 5.02 9.39
CA LYS A 119 5.86 4.75 10.83
C LYS A 119 4.46 4.56 11.40
N TYR A 120 4.39 3.97 12.60
CA TYR A 120 3.14 3.83 13.33
C TYR A 120 2.40 5.18 13.42
N GLY A 121 1.08 5.18 13.22
CA GLY A 121 0.25 6.39 13.20
C GLY A 121 0.42 7.35 12.01
N GLN A 122 1.32 7.05 11.05
CA GLN A 122 1.49 7.91 9.87
C GLN A 122 0.51 7.61 8.72
N MET A 123 -0.10 6.44 8.71
CA MET A 123 -1.20 6.15 7.79
C MET A 123 -2.47 6.81 8.36
N LYS A 124 -2.93 7.88 7.72
CA LYS A 124 -4.06 8.71 8.19
C LYS A 124 -5.29 8.65 7.29
N SER A 125 -5.19 7.98 6.15
CA SER A 125 -6.29 7.92 5.19
C SER A 125 -6.39 6.55 4.55
N ILE A 126 -7.64 6.11 4.39
CA ILE A 126 -8.06 4.94 3.64
C ILE A 126 -9.08 5.39 2.60
N LEU A 127 -9.03 4.78 1.42
CA LEU A 127 -9.91 5.12 0.31
C LEU A 127 -10.78 3.92 -0.04
N PHE A 128 -12.08 4.18 -0.11
CA PHE A 128 -13.09 3.23 -0.55
C PHE A 128 -13.57 3.68 -1.93
N PRO A 129 -13.13 3.01 -3.01
CA PRO A 129 -13.46 3.46 -4.37
C PRO A 129 -14.93 3.26 -4.72
N GLN A 130 -15.59 2.29 -4.08
CA GLN A 130 -17.01 2.02 -4.26
C GLN A 130 -17.62 1.49 -2.97
N PHE A 131 -18.89 1.80 -2.77
CA PHE A 131 -19.72 1.22 -1.72
C PHE A 131 -20.76 0.29 -2.34
N LYS A 132 -21.14 -0.78 -1.63
CA LYS A 132 -22.15 -1.73 -2.11
C LYS A 132 -23.55 -1.11 -2.12
N THR A 133 -23.85 -0.31 -1.10
CA THR A 133 -25.07 0.47 -0.95
C THR A 133 -24.67 1.94 -0.87
N ASN A 134 -25.55 2.84 -1.32
CA ASN A 134 -25.31 4.27 -1.14
C ASN A 134 -25.27 4.56 0.38
N PRO A 135 -24.14 5.04 0.92
CA PRO A 135 -24.05 5.34 2.35
C PRO A 135 -24.83 6.60 2.73
N LEU A 136 -25.30 7.38 1.76
CA LEU A 136 -26.04 8.61 2.00
C LEU A 136 -27.54 8.35 2.13
N THR A 137 -28.08 8.53 3.34
CA THR A 137 -29.53 8.64 3.57
C THR A 137 -29.89 10.10 3.76
N GLY A 138 -30.13 10.82 2.66
CA GLY A 138 -30.40 12.26 2.68
C GLY A 138 -29.16 13.09 3.02
N TRP A 139 -29.14 13.71 4.21
CA TRP A 139 -28.04 14.57 4.67
C TRP A 139 -27.05 13.87 5.62
N GLN A 140 -27.24 12.57 5.89
CA GLN A 140 -26.47 11.80 6.85
C GLN A 140 -25.74 10.63 6.17
N ILE A 141 -24.56 10.29 6.71
CA ILE A 141 -23.75 9.10 6.45
C ILE A 141 -23.85 8.18 7.67
#